data_AF-A0AAP0NZ14-F1
#
_entry.id   AF-A0AAP0NZ14-F1
#
_cell.length_a   1.000
_cell.length_b   1.000
_cell.length_c   1.000
_cell.angle_alpha   90.00
_cell.angle_beta   90.00
_cell.angle_gamma   90.00
#
_symmetry.space_group_name_H-M   'P 1'
#
loop_
_entity.id
_entity.type
_entity.pdbx_description
1 polymer ?
#
loop_
_entity_poly.entity_id
_entity_poly.type
_entity_poly.pdbx_seq_one_letter_code
_entity_poly.pdbx_strand_id
1 'polypeptide(L)'
;MGKFEEIKEIPKFGSLVQFNSNSIAEEYDEVLRDVMAAYVGKRGLGKPTIGKIKELNVQQSTRTIEESNDNGKGVNRPTFEVDLPGAKLGEVCLRFASEPSGYLHIGHSKAALLNQYFAQRYNGRLIIRFDDTNPSKESNEFVENLLKDIETPGIKYDTVTYTSDYFPQLMEMAECLILKGKAYVDDTPREQMQKERMDDIESKCRSNSVEKNIELWREMIAGSERGLQCCVRGKLAMQDPNKSLRDPVYYRCNRIPHHRIGSK
;
A
#
# COMPACT_ATOMS: atom_id res chain seq x y z
N MET A 1 25.52 3.36 1.59
CA MET A 1 25.66 1.91 1.82
C MET A 1 24.45 1.51 2.62
N GLY A 2 23.71 0.49 2.21
CA GLY A 2 22.44 0.15 2.87
C GLY A 2 22.69 -0.34 4.29
N LYS A 3 21.78 -0.09 5.23
CA LYS A 3 21.89 -0.57 6.63
C LYS A 3 22.10 -2.09 6.72
N PHE A 4 21.61 -2.86 5.75
CA PHE A 4 21.83 -4.29 5.64
C PHE A 4 23.24 -4.69 5.18
N GLU A 5 23.98 -3.79 4.51
CA GLU A 5 25.39 -3.99 4.15
C GLU A 5 26.30 -3.65 5.33
N GLU A 6 26.01 -2.59 6.09
CA GLU A 6 26.79 -2.21 7.28
C GLU A 6 26.73 -3.28 8.39
N ILE A 7 25.60 -3.99 8.50
CA ILE A 7 25.46 -5.12 9.45
C ILE A 7 26.42 -6.28 9.11
N LYS A 8 26.86 -6.40 7.85
CA LYS A 8 27.78 -7.47 7.41
C LYS A 8 29.21 -7.30 7.93
N GLU A 9 29.61 -6.08 8.30
CA GLU A 9 31.00 -5.77 8.67
C GLU A 9 31.24 -5.68 10.19
N ILE A 10 30.21 -5.85 11.02
CA ILE A 10 30.34 -5.73 12.48
C ILE A 10 30.67 -7.10 13.11
N PRO A 11 31.86 -7.30 13.72
CA PRO A 11 32.31 -8.61 14.23
C PRO A 11 31.41 -9.18 15.35
N LYS A 12 30.67 -8.30 16.03
CA LYS A 12 29.78 -8.63 17.15
C LYS A 12 28.47 -9.30 16.72
N PHE A 13 28.12 -9.24 15.44
CA PHE A 13 26.88 -9.77 14.86
C PHE A 13 27.13 -10.87 13.81
N GLY A 14 28.25 -11.61 13.91
CA GLY A 14 28.60 -12.66 12.93
C GLY A 14 27.48 -13.69 12.67
N SER A 15 26.65 -14.00 13.67
CA SER A 15 25.49 -14.90 13.52
C SER A 15 24.27 -14.27 12.81
N LEU A 16 24.22 -12.94 12.73
CA LEU A 16 23.19 -12.17 12.00
C LEU A 16 23.63 -11.88 10.55
N VAL A 17 24.93 -11.88 10.26
CA VAL A 17 25.46 -11.81 8.88
C VAL A 17 25.09 -13.07 8.08
N GLN A 18 24.92 -14.21 8.78
CA GLN A 18 24.48 -15.47 8.22
C GLN A 18 22.99 -15.49 7.81
N PHE A 19 22.21 -14.48 8.22
CA PHE A 19 20.80 -14.35 7.84
C PHE A 19 20.59 -13.83 6.41
N ASN A 20 21.59 -13.19 5.80
CA ASN A 20 21.40 -12.28 4.66
C ASN A 20 22.16 -12.65 3.37
N SER A 21 22.61 -13.89 3.24
CA SER A 21 23.30 -14.37 2.05
C SER A 21 22.90 -15.80 1.73
N ASN A 22 21.70 -16.03 1.20
CA ASN A 22 21.18 -17.34 0.71
C ASN A 22 21.36 -18.58 1.63
N SER A 23 21.91 -18.43 2.83
CA SER A 23 22.44 -19.54 3.62
C SER A 23 21.39 -20.12 4.53
N ILE A 24 20.34 -19.41 4.96
CA ILE A 24 19.36 -20.05 5.85
C ILE A 24 18.60 -21.18 5.16
N ALA A 25 18.24 -20.99 3.89
CA ALA A 25 17.57 -22.01 3.11
C ALA A 25 18.50 -23.19 2.75
N GLU A 26 19.82 -22.97 2.69
CA GLU A 26 20.82 -24.01 2.37
C GLU A 26 21.40 -24.70 3.61
N GLU A 27 21.64 -23.94 4.67
CA GLU A 27 22.28 -24.32 5.94
C GLU A 27 21.28 -24.90 6.95
N TYR A 28 20.05 -24.40 6.93
CA TYR A 28 18.95 -24.91 7.75
C TYR A 28 17.85 -25.55 6.90
N ASP A 29 18.15 -25.95 5.66
CA ASP A 29 17.22 -26.62 4.75
C ASP A 29 16.51 -27.79 5.44
N GLU A 30 17.27 -28.62 6.15
CA GLU A 30 16.76 -29.81 6.82
C GLU A 30 15.80 -29.45 7.97
N VAL A 31 16.16 -28.46 8.80
CA VAL A 31 15.33 -27.96 9.90
C VAL A 31 14.10 -27.24 9.37
N LEU A 32 14.24 -26.46 8.30
CA LEU A 32 13.13 -25.80 7.61
C LEU A 32 12.20 -26.81 6.96
N ARG A 33 12.73 -27.89 6.37
CA ARG A 33 11.95 -29.00 5.83
C ARG A 33 11.22 -29.76 6.92
N ASP A 34 11.83 -29.95 8.09
CA ASP A 34 11.19 -30.59 9.24
C ASP A 34 10.09 -29.72 9.84
N VAL A 35 10.33 -28.41 9.98
CA VAL A 35 9.31 -27.44 10.40
C VAL A 35 8.20 -27.37 9.36
N MET A 36 8.53 -27.29 8.06
CA MET A 36 7.56 -27.35 6.97
C MET A 36 6.81 -28.68 6.97
N ALA A 37 7.45 -29.82 7.22
CA ALA A 37 6.80 -31.13 7.27
C ALA A 37 5.89 -31.26 8.50
N ALA A 38 6.26 -30.66 9.64
CA ALA A 38 5.45 -30.60 10.85
C ALA A 38 4.25 -29.66 10.70
N TYR A 39 4.40 -28.52 10.01
CA TYR A 39 3.35 -27.51 9.85
C TYR A 39 2.46 -27.72 8.61
N VAL A 40 3.02 -28.23 7.52
CA VAL A 40 2.33 -28.51 6.23
C VAL A 40 1.87 -29.98 6.16
N GLY A 41 2.47 -30.89 6.94
CA GLY A 41 2.18 -32.33 6.92
C GLY A 41 2.66 -33.02 5.64
N LYS A 42 2.35 -34.32 5.47
CA LYS A 42 2.56 -35.13 4.22
C LYS A 42 1.73 -34.62 3.02
N ARG A 43 1.70 -33.32 2.77
CA ARG A 43 1.06 -32.66 1.64
C ARG A 43 2.14 -31.83 0.98
N GLY A 44 2.59 -32.27 -0.20
CA GLY A 44 3.53 -31.49 -1.01
C GLY A 44 2.96 -30.10 -1.32
N LEU A 45 3.82 -29.17 -1.72
CA LEU A 45 3.40 -27.91 -2.33
C LEU A 45 2.31 -28.22 -3.37
N GLY A 46 1.13 -27.61 -3.19
CA GLY A 46 0.00 -27.82 -4.07
C GLY A 46 0.45 -27.66 -5.52
N LYS A 47 0.20 -28.68 -6.34
CA LYS A 47 0.45 -28.58 -7.78
C LYS A 47 -0.22 -27.31 -8.29
N PRO A 48 0.45 -26.50 -9.13
CA PRO A 48 -0.24 -25.43 -9.84
C PRO A 48 -1.36 -26.09 -10.65
N THR A 49 -2.60 -25.74 -10.33
CA THR A 49 -3.76 -26.13 -11.12
C THR A 49 -3.66 -25.39 -12.44
N ILE A 50 -2.99 -26.01 -13.41
CA ILE A 50 -3.15 -25.71 -14.83
C ILE A 50 -4.63 -25.93 -15.11
N GLY A 51 -5.39 -24.83 -15.23
CA GLY A 51 -6.75 -24.86 -15.71
C GLY A 51 -6.78 -25.59 -17.05
N LYS A 52 -7.58 -26.64 -17.15
CA LYS A 52 -7.81 -27.40 -18.38
C LYS A 52 -8.19 -26.42 -19.50
N ILE A 53 -7.29 -26.30 -20.48
CA ILE A 53 -7.59 -25.79 -21.81
C ILE A 53 -8.66 -26.71 -22.40
N LYS A 54 -9.84 -26.17 -22.70
CA LYS A 54 -10.80 -26.82 -23.61
C LYS A 54 -10.44 -26.39 -25.02
N GLU A 55 -9.68 -27.22 -25.71
CA GLU A 55 -9.71 -27.23 -27.17
C GLU A 55 -11.11 -27.64 -27.62
N LEU A 56 -11.77 -26.75 -28.36
CA LEU A 56 -12.97 -27.07 -29.11
C LEU A 56 -12.56 -27.89 -30.32
N ASN A 57 -12.77 -29.21 -30.25
CA ASN A 57 -12.88 -30.03 -31.46
C ASN A 57 -14.15 -30.87 -31.40
N VAL A 58 -14.96 -30.64 -32.43
CA VAL A 58 -16.21 -31.31 -32.75
C VAL A 58 -15.90 -32.76 -33.11
N GLN A 59 -16.50 -33.71 -32.41
CA GLN A 59 -17.08 -34.93 -33.00
C GLN A 59 -17.84 -35.76 -31.94
N GLN A 60 -18.95 -36.32 -32.40
CA GLN A 60 -19.97 -37.07 -31.67
C GLN A 60 -19.41 -38.35 -31.03
N SER A 61 -19.86 -38.67 -29.81
CA SER A 61 -20.48 -39.97 -29.50
C SER A 61 -20.85 -40.08 -28.01
N THR A 62 -22.12 -40.38 -27.79
CA THR A 62 -22.77 -40.89 -26.57
C THR A 62 -21.97 -41.95 -25.79
N ARG A 63 -21.96 -41.90 -24.45
CA ARG A 63 -22.56 -42.92 -23.54
C ARG A 63 -22.20 -42.75 -22.06
N THR A 64 -23.26 -42.76 -21.26
CA THR A 64 -23.49 -43.42 -19.96
C THR A 64 -22.68 -43.04 -18.71
N ILE A 65 -23.47 -42.66 -17.71
CA ILE A 65 -23.20 -42.52 -16.27
C ILE A 65 -22.89 -43.91 -15.68
N GLU A 66 -21.78 -44.04 -14.97
CA GLU A 66 -21.65 -45.02 -13.89
C GLU A 66 -21.00 -44.37 -12.68
N GLU A 67 -21.79 -44.27 -11.61
CA GLU A 67 -21.37 -43.92 -10.27
C GLU A 67 -20.60 -45.09 -9.66
N SER A 68 -19.41 -44.82 -9.14
CA SER A 68 -18.74 -45.72 -8.20
C SER A 68 -18.55 -44.98 -6.88
N ASN A 69 -19.43 -45.30 -5.93
CA ASN A 69 -19.32 -44.97 -4.51
C ASN A 69 -17.99 -45.50 -3.95
N ASP A 70 -17.15 -44.60 -3.44
CA ASP A 70 -16.16 -44.96 -2.43
C ASP A 70 -16.38 -44.10 -1.18
N ASN A 71 -16.73 -44.79 -0.11
CA ASN A 71 -16.98 -44.27 1.23
C ASN A 71 -15.64 -43.93 1.90
N GLY A 72 -15.02 -42.83 1.48
CA GLY A 72 -13.95 -42.18 2.22
C GLY A 72 -14.52 -41.05 3.06
N LYS A 73 -14.50 -41.17 4.39
CA LYS A 73 -14.81 -40.07 5.33
C LYS A 73 -13.89 -38.86 5.02
N GLY A 74 -14.38 -37.96 4.17
CA GLY A 74 -13.71 -36.71 3.82
C GLY A 74 -13.72 -35.81 5.04
N VAL A 75 -12.59 -35.77 5.75
CA VAL A 75 -12.31 -34.67 6.68
C VAL A 75 -12.23 -33.42 5.81
N ASN A 76 -13.33 -32.65 5.75
CA ASN A 76 -13.35 -31.29 5.21
C ASN A 76 -12.38 -30.45 6.04
N ARG A 77 -11.11 -30.44 5.65
CA ARG A 77 -10.12 -29.53 6.21
C ARG A 77 -10.33 -28.19 5.51
N PRO A 78 -10.57 -27.08 6.25
CA PRO A 78 -10.71 -25.78 5.63
C PRO A 78 -9.43 -25.44 4.86
N THR A 79 -9.55 -25.20 3.56
CA THR A 79 -8.49 -24.61 2.76
C THR A 79 -8.37 -23.16 3.20
N PHE A 80 -7.31 -22.81 3.92
CA PHE A 80 -7.01 -21.41 4.32
C PHE A 80 -6.50 -20.56 3.14
N GLU A 81 -6.81 -20.95 1.90
CA GLU A 81 -6.51 -20.13 0.73
C GLU A 81 -7.55 -19.01 0.68
N VAL A 82 -7.10 -17.80 0.98
CA VAL A 82 -7.91 -16.59 0.85
C VAL A 82 -7.81 -16.13 -0.60
N ASP A 83 -8.89 -16.27 -1.36
CA ASP A 83 -8.98 -15.70 -2.70
C ASP A 83 -9.42 -14.23 -2.65
N LEU A 84 -9.02 -13.48 -3.68
CA LEU A 84 -9.45 -12.09 -3.84
C LEU A 84 -10.88 -12.08 -4.40
N PRO A 85 -11.85 -11.46 -3.70
CA PRO A 85 -13.24 -11.46 -4.15
C PRO A 85 -13.38 -10.72 -5.48
N GLY A 86 -13.92 -11.40 -6.50
CA GLY A 86 -14.14 -10.82 -7.83
C GLY A 86 -12.88 -10.65 -8.69
N ALA A 87 -11.74 -11.21 -8.28
CA ALA A 87 -10.52 -11.12 -9.06
C ALA A 87 -10.61 -11.96 -10.35
N LYS A 88 -10.29 -11.33 -11.48
CA LYS A 88 -10.12 -12.01 -12.76
C LYS A 88 -8.64 -12.16 -13.10
N LEU A 89 -8.31 -13.28 -13.74
CA LEU A 89 -6.95 -13.55 -14.20
C LEU A 89 -6.49 -12.44 -15.17
N GLY A 90 -5.30 -11.88 -14.95
CA GLY A 90 -4.72 -10.81 -15.77
C GLY A 90 -5.18 -9.39 -15.43
N GLU A 91 -6.29 -9.21 -14.72
CA GLU A 91 -6.84 -7.87 -14.38
C GLU A 91 -6.39 -7.37 -12.99
N VAL A 92 -5.78 -8.23 -12.17
CA VAL A 92 -5.38 -7.87 -10.80
C VAL A 92 -4.20 -6.91 -10.83
N CYS A 93 -4.37 -5.75 -10.18
CA CYS A 93 -3.33 -4.75 -10.00
C CYS A 93 -3.13 -4.48 -8.51
N LEU A 94 -1.99 -4.87 -7.98
CA LEU A 94 -1.63 -4.68 -6.58
C LEU A 94 -0.55 -3.60 -6.46
N ARG A 95 -0.47 -2.99 -5.28
CA ARG A 95 0.59 -2.04 -4.99
C ARG A 95 1.17 -2.23 -3.60
N PHE A 96 2.49 -2.17 -3.53
CA PHE A 96 3.23 -1.97 -2.29
C PHE A 96 3.52 -0.46 -2.17
N ALA A 97 2.77 0.20 -1.29
CA ALA A 97 2.88 1.64 -1.06
C ALA A 97 3.62 1.88 0.26
N SER A 98 4.84 2.44 0.18
CA SER A 98 5.67 2.72 1.34
C SER A 98 6.11 4.19 1.31
N GLU A 99 6.12 4.82 2.48
CA GLU A 99 6.65 6.17 2.65
C GLU A 99 8.19 6.12 2.60
N PRO A 100 8.87 6.93 1.78
CA PRO A 100 10.33 6.96 1.71
C PRO A 100 10.94 7.77 2.87
N SER A 101 10.49 7.50 4.10
CA SER A 101 10.89 8.22 5.32
C SER A 101 11.75 7.37 6.27
N GLY A 102 11.96 6.10 5.95
CA GLY A 102 12.72 5.18 6.77
C GLY A 102 13.07 3.88 6.06
N TYR A 103 13.85 3.06 6.75
CA TYR A 103 14.30 1.76 6.25
C TYR A 103 13.21 0.71 6.37
N LEU A 104 13.17 -0.22 5.41
CA LEU A 104 12.28 -1.37 5.50
C LEU A 104 12.71 -2.27 6.66
N HIS A 105 11.74 -2.99 7.19
CA HIS A 105 11.92 -3.97 8.27
C HIS A 105 11.10 -5.21 7.94
N ILE A 106 11.28 -6.30 8.67
CA ILE A 106 10.64 -7.60 8.37
C ILE A 106 9.12 -7.54 8.18
N GLY A 107 8.42 -6.68 8.93
CA GLY A 107 6.98 -6.43 8.73
C GLY A 107 6.61 -5.94 7.33
N HIS A 108 7.46 -5.14 6.69
CA HIS A 108 7.28 -4.68 5.32
C HIS A 108 7.44 -5.83 4.31
N SER A 109 8.38 -6.75 4.57
CA SER A 109 8.58 -7.94 3.73
C SER A 109 7.31 -8.79 3.63
N LYS A 110 6.57 -8.94 4.75
CA LYS A 110 5.28 -9.65 4.74
C LYS A 110 4.28 -9.00 3.77
N ALA A 111 4.14 -7.68 3.83
CA ALA A 111 3.22 -6.97 2.94
C ALA A 111 3.66 -7.07 1.47
N ALA A 112 4.95 -6.92 1.19
CA ALA A 112 5.46 -6.98 -0.17
C ALA A 112 5.34 -8.39 -0.77
N LEU A 113 5.71 -9.44 -0.02
CA LEU A 113 5.56 -10.84 -0.44
C LEU A 113 4.10 -11.24 -0.63
N LEU A 114 3.19 -10.76 0.23
CA LEU A 114 1.76 -11.04 0.08
C LEU A 114 1.19 -10.43 -1.21
N ASN A 115 1.57 -9.17 -1.52
CA ASN A 115 1.17 -8.55 -2.77
C ASN A 115 1.77 -9.28 -3.99
N GLN A 116 3.02 -9.72 -3.91
CA GLN A 116 3.64 -10.51 -4.97
C GLN A 116 2.95 -11.87 -5.16
N TYR A 117 2.61 -12.57 -4.08
CA TYR A 117 1.90 -13.85 -4.12
C TYR A 117 0.58 -13.73 -4.89
N PHE A 118 -0.22 -12.72 -4.57
CA PHE A 118 -1.48 -12.49 -5.28
C PHE A 118 -1.28 -12.02 -6.72
N ALA A 119 -0.27 -11.20 -7.01
CA ALA A 119 0.05 -10.82 -8.38
C ALA A 119 0.40 -12.06 -9.22
N GLN A 120 1.20 -12.98 -8.67
CA GLN A 120 1.57 -14.23 -9.37
C GLN A 120 0.38 -15.18 -9.53
N ARG A 121 -0.41 -15.39 -8.47
CA ARG A 121 -1.58 -16.28 -8.49
C ARG A 121 -2.61 -15.89 -9.55
N TYR A 122 -2.82 -14.59 -9.75
CA TYR A 122 -3.82 -14.06 -10.67
C TYR A 122 -3.23 -13.57 -12.00
N ASN A 123 -1.96 -13.87 -12.31
CA ASN A 123 -1.24 -13.33 -13.46
C ASN A 123 -1.38 -11.80 -13.61
N GLY A 124 -1.46 -11.11 -12.47
CA GLY A 124 -1.61 -9.68 -12.37
C GLY A 124 -0.28 -8.95 -12.31
N ARG A 125 -0.34 -7.67 -11.96
CA ARG A 125 0.82 -6.77 -11.84
C ARG A 125 1.01 -6.27 -10.42
N LEU A 126 2.26 -6.08 -10.03
CA LEU A 126 2.67 -5.47 -8.78
C LEU A 126 3.36 -4.15 -9.05
N ILE A 127 2.81 -3.06 -8.51
CA ILE A 127 3.38 -1.71 -8.60
C ILE A 127 4.07 -1.37 -7.29
N ILE A 128 5.30 -0.87 -7.35
CA ILE A 128 5.92 -0.21 -6.20
C ILE A 128 5.53 1.26 -6.24
N ARG A 129 4.91 1.76 -5.18
CA ARG A 129 4.54 3.16 -5.08
C ARG A 129 5.24 3.80 -3.90
N PHE A 130 6.00 4.85 -4.17
CA PHE A 130 6.50 5.72 -3.13
C PHE A 130 5.40 6.70 -2.76
N ASP A 131 4.98 6.67 -1.50
CA ASP A 131 4.01 7.63 -0.98
C ASP A 131 4.74 8.88 -0.49
N ASP A 132 5.29 9.65 -1.44
CA ASP A 132 6.13 10.82 -1.22
C ASP A 132 5.29 12.10 -1.16
N THR A 133 4.60 12.28 -0.03
CA THR A 133 3.73 13.46 0.20
C THR A 133 4.26 14.38 1.29
N ASN A 134 5.29 13.96 2.02
CA ASN A 134 5.83 14.63 3.17
C ASN A 134 7.29 15.09 2.94
N PRO A 135 7.50 16.32 2.45
CA PRO A 135 8.82 16.80 2.07
C PRO A 135 9.82 16.88 3.23
N SER A 136 9.36 16.83 4.49
CA SER A 136 10.23 16.99 5.67
C SER A 136 10.90 15.71 6.14
N LYS A 137 10.38 14.54 5.75
CA LYS A 137 10.88 13.24 6.24
C LYS A 137 11.48 12.38 5.13
N GLU A 138 11.33 12.81 3.88
CA GLU A 138 11.62 11.98 2.72
C GLU A 138 12.97 12.34 2.11
N SER A 139 13.71 11.33 1.66
CA SER A 139 15.04 11.48 1.06
C SER A 139 15.22 10.50 -0.09
N ASN A 140 16.01 10.91 -1.09
CA ASN A 140 16.41 10.04 -2.20
C ASN A 140 17.17 8.80 -1.71
N GLU A 141 17.91 8.93 -0.60
CA GLU A 141 18.61 7.81 0.04
C GLU A 141 17.63 6.69 0.45
N PHE A 142 16.48 7.05 1.02
CA PHE A 142 15.47 6.05 1.43
C PHE A 142 14.82 5.38 0.23
N VAL A 143 14.59 6.12 -0.86
CA VAL A 143 14.07 5.57 -2.12
C VAL A 143 15.02 4.52 -2.68
N GLU A 144 16.31 4.84 -2.77
CA GLU A 144 17.33 3.93 -3.30
C GLU A 144 17.49 2.67 -2.43
N ASN A 145 17.53 2.84 -1.10
CA ASN A 145 17.64 1.72 -0.18
C ASN A 145 16.40 0.83 -0.22
N LEU A 146 15.20 1.40 -0.35
CA LEU A 146 13.97 0.64 -0.44
C LEU A 146 13.93 -0.24 -1.70
N LEU A 147 14.38 0.27 -2.85
CA LEU A 147 14.47 -0.53 -4.07
C LEU A 147 15.44 -1.71 -3.90
N LYS A 148 16.61 -1.48 -3.30
CA LYS A 148 17.58 -2.55 -2.97
C LYS A 148 17.00 -3.58 -1.99
N ASP A 149 16.28 -3.12 -0.97
CA ASP A 149 15.65 -3.98 0.04
C ASP A 149 14.50 -4.83 -0.54
N ILE A 150 13.83 -4.36 -1.60
CA ILE A 150 12.80 -5.12 -2.34
C ILE A 150 13.45 -6.14 -3.30
N GLU A 151 14.56 -5.77 -3.93
CA GLU A 151 15.29 -6.66 -4.85
C GLU A 151 15.99 -7.81 -4.11
N THR A 152 16.46 -7.58 -2.88
CA THR A 152 17.16 -8.58 -2.05
C THR A 152 16.36 -9.88 -1.84
N PRO A 153 15.06 -9.86 -1.43
CA PRO A 153 14.22 -11.05 -1.35
C PRO A 153 13.71 -11.54 -2.72
N GLY A 154 14.08 -10.90 -3.83
CA GLY A 154 13.67 -11.29 -5.19
C GLY A 154 12.22 -10.91 -5.53
N ILE A 155 11.71 -9.82 -4.94
CA ILE A 155 10.34 -9.36 -5.22
C ILE A 155 10.30 -8.76 -6.62
N LYS A 156 9.53 -9.40 -7.51
CA LYS A 156 9.33 -8.94 -8.89
C LYS A 156 8.18 -7.94 -8.95
N TYR A 157 8.46 -6.75 -9.44
CA TYR A 157 7.49 -5.69 -9.67
C TYR A 157 7.52 -5.23 -11.14
N ASP A 158 6.42 -4.63 -11.58
CA ASP A 158 6.18 -4.21 -12.96
C ASP A 158 6.63 -2.76 -13.20
N THR A 159 6.27 -1.85 -12.29
CA THR A 159 6.58 -0.42 -12.42
C THR A 159 6.76 0.23 -11.06
N VAL A 160 7.61 1.26 -11.02
CA VAL A 160 7.78 2.17 -9.89
C VAL A 160 7.01 3.46 -10.17
N THR A 161 6.20 3.90 -9.22
CA THR A 161 5.40 5.13 -9.30
C THR A 161 5.59 5.98 -8.06
N TYR A 162 5.33 7.28 -8.16
CA TYR A 162 5.45 8.23 -7.06
C TYR A 162 4.16 9.01 -6.91
N THR A 163 3.71 9.27 -5.69
CA THR A 163 2.52 10.09 -5.44
C THR A 163 2.74 11.54 -5.91
N SER A 164 3.97 12.06 -5.81
CA SER A 164 4.31 13.43 -6.23
C SER A 164 4.09 13.70 -7.73
N ASP A 165 4.17 12.68 -8.59
CA ASP A 165 3.86 12.81 -10.02
C ASP A 165 2.38 13.18 -10.26
N TYR A 166 1.50 12.86 -9.30
CA TYR A 166 0.06 13.10 -9.36
C TYR A 166 -0.39 14.40 -8.68
N PHE A 167 0.52 15.21 -8.11
CA PHE A 167 0.15 16.45 -7.43
C PHE A 167 -0.71 17.40 -8.28
N PRO A 168 -0.44 17.64 -9.58
CA PRO A 168 -1.30 18.50 -10.40
C PRO A 168 -2.75 17.99 -10.46
N GLN A 169 -2.93 16.67 -10.62
CA GLN A 169 -4.26 16.05 -10.65
C GLN A 169 -4.96 16.15 -9.29
N LEU A 170 -4.23 15.91 -8.20
CA LEU A 170 -4.77 16.01 -6.85
C LEU A 170 -5.21 17.46 -6.54
N MET A 171 -4.44 18.45 -6.97
CA MET A 171 -4.77 19.87 -6.80
C MET A 171 -6.01 20.27 -7.59
N GLU A 172 -6.15 19.80 -8.84
CA GLU A 172 -7.36 20.01 -9.65
C GLU A 172 -8.59 19.38 -8.99
N MET A 173 -8.44 18.16 -8.44
CA MET A 173 -9.51 17.50 -7.69
C MET A 173 -9.89 18.30 -6.44
N ALA A 174 -8.92 18.87 -5.72
CA ALA A 174 -9.18 19.71 -4.55
C ALA A 174 -9.96 20.98 -4.92
N GLU A 175 -9.55 21.67 -5.99
CA GLU A 175 -10.26 22.84 -6.50
C GLU A 175 -11.70 22.50 -6.92
N CYS A 176 -11.90 21.37 -7.61
CA CYS A 176 -13.22 20.86 -7.97
C CYS A 176 -14.10 20.57 -6.73
N LEU A 177 -13.51 20.06 -5.65
CA LEU A 177 -14.23 19.84 -4.39
C LEU A 177 -14.63 21.15 -3.71
N ILE A 178 -13.75 22.15 -3.73
CA ILE A 178 -14.03 23.49 -3.19
C ILE A 178 -15.15 24.16 -3.98
N LEU A 179 -15.08 24.12 -5.32
CA LEU A 179 -16.11 24.68 -6.21
C LEU A 179 -17.48 24.02 -6.02
N LYS A 180 -17.50 22.71 -5.71
CA LYS A 180 -18.73 21.97 -5.40
C LYS A 180 -19.22 22.17 -3.96
N GLY A 181 -18.55 23.00 -3.16
CA GLY A 181 -18.87 23.23 -1.74
C GLY A 181 -18.65 22.00 -0.85
N LYS A 182 -17.87 21.01 -1.33
CA LYS A 182 -17.53 19.77 -0.61
C LYS A 182 -16.19 19.86 0.12
N ALA A 183 -15.48 20.96 -0.01
CA ALA A 183 -14.28 21.29 0.76
C ALA A 183 -14.27 22.79 1.07
N TYR A 184 -13.60 23.16 2.16
CA TYR A 184 -13.42 24.54 2.58
C TYR A 184 -12.00 24.75 3.12
N VAL A 185 -11.58 26.01 3.18
CA VAL A 185 -10.29 26.39 3.75
C VAL A 185 -10.50 26.86 5.18
N ASP A 186 -9.72 26.31 6.10
CA ASP A 186 -9.80 26.55 7.53
C ASP A 186 -8.47 27.13 8.03
N ASP A 187 -8.53 28.28 8.69
CA ASP A 187 -7.41 28.97 9.33
C ASP A 187 -7.40 28.81 10.86
N THR A 188 -8.26 27.93 11.38
CA THR A 188 -8.30 27.62 12.81
C THR A 188 -7.00 26.95 13.26
N PRO A 189 -6.37 27.40 14.36
CA PRO A 189 -5.15 26.79 14.88
C PRO A 189 -5.32 25.29 15.13
N ARG A 190 -4.26 24.51 14.86
CA ARG A 190 -4.28 23.04 14.94
C ARG A 190 -4.83 22.49 16.27
N GLU A 191 -4.43 23.08 17.40
CA GLU A 191 -4.88 22.64 18.72
C GLU A 191 -6.38 22.88 18.93
N GLN A 192 -6.89 24.02 18.47
CA GLN A 192 -8.29 24.36 18.55
C GLN A 192 -9.11 23.46 17.61
N MET A 193 -8.66 23.26 16.38
CA MET A 193 -9.28 22.35 15.41
C MET A 193 -9.36 20.90 15.93
N GLN A 194 -8.37 20.46 16.72
CA GLN A 194 -8.40 19.14 17.34
C GLN A 194 -9.48 19.06 18.43
N LYS A 195 -9.63 20.11 19.26
CA LYS A 195 -10.68 20.17 20.28
C LYS A 195 -12.07 20.22 19.65
N GLU A 196 -12.27 21.09 18.67
CA GLU A 196 -13.55 21.23 17.96
C GLU A 196 -14.00 19.91 17.32
N ARG A 197 -13.08 19.12 16.74
CA ARG A 197 -13.40 17.78 16.21
C ARG A 197 -13.73 16.73 17.27
N MET A 198 -13.22 16.90 18.49
CA MET A 198 -13.51 15.98 19.60
C MET A 198 -14.83 16.33 20.28
N ASP A 199 -15.19 17.61 20.29
CA ASP A 199 -16.40 18.15 20.91
C ASP A 199 -17.57 18.29 19.92
N ASP A 200 -17.42 17.78 18.69
CA ASP A 200 -18.41 17.82 17.60
C ASP A 200 -18.85 19.24 17.19
N ILE A 201 -17.97 20.23 17.38
CA ILE A 201 -18.18 21.64 17.07
C ILE A 201 -17.74 21.92 15.63
N GLU A 202 -18.63 22.52 14.83
CA GLU A 202 -18.29 22.94 13.48
C GLU A 202 -17.32 24.14 13.49
N SER A 203 -16.30 24.09 12.63
CA SER A 203 -15.39 25.23 12.44
C SER A 203 -16.14 26.42 11.86
N LYS A 204 -15.77 27.63 12.28
CA LYS A 204 -16.34 28.89 11.77
C LYS A 204 -16.19 29.01 10.26
N CYS A 205 -15.12 28.44 9.70
CA CYS A 205 -14.79 28.53 8.28
C CYS A 205 -15.58 27.54 7.41
N ARG A 206 -16.32 26.61 8.02
CA ARG A 206 -17.15 25.61 7.32
C ARG A 206 -18.30 26.22 6.52
N SER A 207 -18.76 27.42 6.91
CA SER A 207 -19.83 28.19 6.26
C SER A 207 -19.30 29.26 5.30
N ASN A 208 -17.99 29.31 5.04
CA ASN A 208 -17.41 30.24 4.07
C ASN A 208 -18.02 30.07 2.67
N SER A 209 -18.14 31.17 1.93
CA SER A 209 -18.54 31.12 0.52
C SER A 209 -17.46 30.45 -0.33
N VAL A 210 -17.85 29.96 -1.51
CA VAL A 210 -16.94 29.28 -2.43
C VAL A 210 -15.83 30.23 -2.89
N GLU A 211 -16.17 31.50 -3.17
CA GLU A 211 -15.23 32.52 -3.61
C GLU A 211 -14.16 32.78 -2.55
N LYS A 212 -14.57 32.84 -1.27
CA LYS A 212 -13.63 33.03 -0.16
C LYS A 212 -12.68 31.85 -0.01
N ASN A 213 -13.19 30.62 -0.15
CA ASN A 213 -12.36 29.42 -0.10
C ASN A 213 -11.38 29.35 -1.27
N ILE A 214 -11.77 29.76 -2.47
CA ILE A 214 -10.88 29.81 -3.64
C ILE A 214 -9.79 30.88 -3.48
N GLU A 215 -10.13 32.04 -2.93
CA GLU A 215 -9.14 33.08 -2.61
C GLU A 215 -8.08 32.54 -1.64
N LEU A 216 -8.50 31.94 -0.53
CA LEU A 216 -7.58 31.35 0.45
C LEU A 216 -6.80 30.15 -0.13
N TRP A 217 -7.40 29.37 -1.02
CA TRP A 217 -6.71 28.29 -1.72
C TRP A 217 -5.59 28.81 -2.61
N ARG A 218 -5.79 29.93 -3.32
CA ARG A 218 -4.73 30.59 -4.10
C ARG A 218 -3.59 31.09 -3.21
N GLU A 219 -3.91 31.64 -2.04
CA GLU A 219 -2.91 32.04 -1.04
C GLU A 219 -2.10 30.84 -0.51
N MET A 220 -2.76 29.68 -0.31
CA MET A 220 -2.09 28.43 0.05
C MET A 220 -1.14 27.94 -1.05
N ILE A 221 -1.56 27.98 -2.31
CA ILE A 221 -0.72 27.61 -3.46
C ILE A 221 0.48 28.56 -3.59
N ALA A 222 0.26 29.85 -3.39
CA ALA A 222 1.33 30.86 -3.41
C ALA A 222 2.32 30.73 -2.23
N GLY A 223 1.95 29.99 -1.18
CA GLY A 223 2.77 29.82 0.02
C GLY A 223 2.92 31.12 0.83
N SER A 224 1.91 32.00 0.80
CA SER A 224 1.92 33.25 1.57
C SER A 224 1.85 33.00 3.08
N GLU A 225 2.16 34.02 3.90
CA GLU A 225 2.03 33.91 5.36
C GLU A 225 0.62 33.51 5.80
N ARG A 226 -0.39 33.97 5.05
CA ARG A 226 -1.78 33.60 5.28
C ARG A 226 -2.05 32.14 4.88
N GLY A 227 -1.54 31.72 3.72
CA GLY A 227 -1.65 30.33 3.25
C GLY A 227 -1.02 29.31 4.21
N LEU A 228 0.08 29.68 4.88
CA LEU A 228 0.76 28.82 5.86
C LEU A 228 -0.06 28.53 7.12
N GLN A 229 -0.99 29.43 7.46
CA GLN A 229 -1.90 29.24 8.60
C GLN A 229 -3.15 28.43 8.20
N CYS A 230 -3.37 28.22 6.90
CA CYS A 230 -4.56 27.59 6.37
C CYS A 230 -4.36 26.10 6.07
N CYS A 231 -5.46 25.36 6.10
CA CYS A 231 -5.54 23.98 5.61
C CYS A 231 -6.84 23.76 4.84
N VAL A 232 -6.84 22.84 3.87
CA VAL A 232 -8.07 22.44 3.17
C VAL A 232 -8.70 21.26 3.90
N ARG A 233 -9.99 21.36 4.21
CA ARG A 233 -10.76 20.30 4.87
C ARG A 233 -11.89 19.85 3.99
N GLY A 234 -12.16 18.55 3.99
CA GLY A 234 -13.37 17.99 3.41
C GLY A 234 -14.58 18.39 4.25
N LYS A 235 -15.69 18.71 3.59
CA LYS A 235 -16.99 18.93 4.22
C LYS A 235 -17.77 17.63 4.18
N LEU A 236 -17.66 16.87 5.26
CA LEU A 236 -18.34 15.60 5.46
C LEU A 236 -19.32 15.76 6.63
N ALA A 237 -19.28 14.87 7.61
CA ALA A 237 -20.18 14.84 8.75
C ALA A 237 -19.41 14.99 10.06
N MET A 238 -19.59 16.12 10.73
CA MET A 238 -18.92 16.40 12.01
C MET A 238 -19.47 15.56 13.15
N GLN A 239 -20.76 15.18 13.09
CA GLN A 239 -21.44 14.38 14.11
C GLN A 239 -21.31 12.87 13.88
N ASP A 240 -20.50 12.43 12.91
CA ASP A 240 -20.32 11.00 12.64
C ASP A 240 -19.59 10.31 13.83
N PRO A 241 -20.01 9.11 14.24
CA PRO A 241 -19.28 8.34 15.25
C PRO A 241 -17.85 8.00 14.81
N ASN A 242 -17.60 7.89 13.50
CA ASN A 242 -16.27 7.72 12.95
C ASN A 242 -15.54 9.08 12.89
N LYS A 243 -14.57 9.24 13.80
CA LYS A 243 -13.73 10.44 13.91
C LYS A 243 -12.98 10.79 12.62
N SER A 244 -12.71 9.82 11.75
CA SER A 244 -12.04 10.05 10.46
C SER A 244 -12.94 10.74 9.43
N LEU A 245 -14.26 10.64 9.57
CA LEU A 245 -15.24 11.31 8.71
C LEU A 245 -15.55 12.75 9.15
N ARG A 246 -15.03 13.17 10.32
CA ARG A 246 -15.22 14.51 10.87
C ARG A 246 -14.29 15.51 10.20
N ASP A 247 -14.75 16.02 9.06
CA ASP A 247 -14.09 17.02 8.21
C ASP A 247 -12.56 16.83 8.13
N PRO A 248 -12.09 15.75 7.48
CA PRO A 248 -10.66 15.41 7.40
C PRO A 248 -9.88 16.48 6.62
N VAL A 249 -8.61 16.64 7.00
CA VAL A 249 -7.69 17.56 6.33
C VAL A 249 -7.15 16.90 5.05
N TYR A 250 -7.32 17.57 3.92
CA TYR A 250 -6.80 17.14 2.62
C TYR A 250 -5.45 17.78 2.29
N TYR A 251 -5.30 19.09 2.52
CA TYR A 251 -4.07 19.82 2.20
C TYR A 251 -3.55 20.63 3.40
N ARG A 252 -2.22 20.72 3.48
CA ARG A 252 -1.49 21.60 4.38
C ARG A 252 -0.42 22.34 3.58
N CYS A 253 -0.12 23.56 3.98
CA CYS A 253 0.95 24.34 3.37
C CYS A 253 2.28 24.08 4.09
N ASN A 254 3.33 23.78 3.35
CA ASN A 254 4.70 23.61 3.86
C ASN A 254 5.69 24.26 2.88
N ARG A 255 6.68 24.99 3.38
CA ARG A 255 7.72 25.67 2.56
C ARG A 255 8.92 24.78 2.28
N ILE A 256 9.00 23.61 2.93
CA ILE A 256 10.13 22.70 2.78
C ILE A 256 10.09 22.12 1.36
N PRO A 257 11.18 22.25 0.58
CA PRO A 257 11.23 21.72 -0.77
C PRO A 257 11.14 20.19 -0.74
N HIS A 258 10.44 19.64 -1.72
CA HIS A 258 10.29 18.21 -1.90
C HIS A 258 11.53 17.59 -2.53
N HIS A 259 11.92 16.39 -2.09
CA HIS A 259 13.14 15.72 -2.54
C HIS A 259 13.19 15.46 -4.07
N ARG A 260 12.05 15.18 -4.70
CA ARG A 260 11.90 15.02 -6.18
C ARG A 260 11.54 16.30 -6.94
N ILE A 261 10.47 16.99 -6.53
CA ILE A 261 9.91 18.11 -7.33
C ILE A 261 10.42 19.49 -6.90
N GLY A 262 11.28 19.56 -5.88
CA GLY A 262 11.87 20.82 -5.41
C GLY A 262 10.84 21.76 -4.79
N SER A 263 10.86 23.02 -5.20
CA SER A 263 10.01 24.10 -4.66
C SER A 263 8.74 24.38 -5.48
N LYS A 264 8.34 23.44 -6.35
CA LYS A 264 7.11 23.52 -7.12
C LYS A 264 5.90 23.22 -6.26
#